data_AF-A0A8D8KLV5-F1
#
_entry.id   AF-A0A8D8KLV5-F1
#
_cell.length_a   1.000
_cell.length_b   1.000
_cell.length_c   1.000
_cell.angle_alpha   90.00
_cell.angle_beta   90.00
_cell.angle_gamma   90.00
#
_symmetry.space_group_name_H-M   'P 1'
#
loop_
_entity.id
_entity.type
_entity.pdbx_description
1 polymer ?
#
loop_
_entity_poly.entity_id
_entity_poly.type
_entity_poly.pdbx_seq_one_letter_code
_entity_poly.pdbx_strand_id
1 'polypeptide(L)'
;MTVEERVLARLNRELGSNFDALAKSDDLVKKFQTDLDQLAARLTLSDENCAPELKNAVQSCSWRYTELEEAADNLEAFQEKLQEKIDKHRDVMERIEGHLAKIGKLENQKEYFMIMQDIQNIGQELTVSVHGKDDNKTISLYVALSGSLSNCILDRLNGVDAPHLKIYARNVAFYWHDILKEKYAKEFETILRNIKWPNLNQSLEVFNPSKENLHKLAILAEYLFLVKVPGDQSLLSVKLTPSIICPPITAPNELLLKPFRLRFQFHFSGSKQTNRLDKPEWYFTQILSWAKENHVFVGQNFQAAALKAGITSHNIRLEFVRGLVQLAIEKLVEDIDAICQEEALLAHLIDEVLAFEQELKLSLGYP
;
A
#
# COMPACT_ATOMS: atom_id res chain seq x y z
N MET A 1 -40.58 -60.03 -4.21
CA MET A 1 -41.96 -60.53 -4.20
C MET A 1 -42.90 -59.37 -4.34
N THR A 2 -43.49 -59.19 -5.52
CA THR A 2 -44.46 -58.13 -5.82
C THR A 2 -45.75 -58.34 -5.01
N VAL A 3 -46.61 -57.31 -4.93
CA VAL A 3 -47.91 -57.40 -4.22
C VAL A 3 -48.75 -58.53 -4.80
N GLU A 4 -48.77 -58.66 -6.12
CA GLU A 4 -49.47 -59.71 -6.85
C GLU A 4 -48.92 -61.10 -6.51
N GLU A 5 -47.59 -61.27 -6.48
CA GLU A 5 -46.96 -62.54 -6.07
C GLU A 5 -47.28 -62.90 -4.61
N ARG A 6 -47.38 -61.91 -3.71
CA ARG A 6 -47.79 -62.09 -2.31
C ARG A 6 -49.25 -62.52 -2.17
N VAL A 7 -50.14 -61.87 -2.92
CA VAL A 7 -51.57 -62.19 -2.93
C VAL A 7 -51.79 -63.59 -3.50
N LEU A 8 -51.15 -63.91 -4.62
CA LEU A 8 -51.20 -65.25 -5.23
C LEU A 8 -50.66 -66.33 -4.30
N ALA A 9 -49.49 -66.12 -3.67
CA ALA A 9 -48.93 -67.08 -2.73
C ALA A 9 -49.84 -67.32 -1.52
N ARG A 10 -50.50 -66.27 -1.02
CA ARG A 10 -51.43 -66.37 0.12
C ARG A 10 -52.75 -67.05 -0.26
N LEU A 11 -53.31 -66.72 -1.42
CA LEU A 11 -54.51 -67.39 -1.96
C LEU A 11 -54.24 -68.88 -2.20
N ASN A 12 -53.10 -69.22 -2.81
CA ASN A 12 -52.71 -70.60 -3.03
C ASN A 12 -52.48 -71.37 -1.72
N ARG A 13 -51.99 -70.71 -0.66
CA ARG A 13 -51.83 -71.31 0.67
C ARG A 13 -53.18 -71.62 1.33
N GLU A 14 -54.14 -70.70 1.24
CA GLU A 14 -55.42 -70.81 1.94
C GLU A 14 -56.44 -71.68 1.19
N LEU A 15 -56.40 -71.70 -0.15
CA LEU A 15 -57.30 -72.50 -0.99
C LEU A 15 -56.74 -73.91 -1.29
N GLY A 16 -55.41 -74.10 -1.31
CA GLY A 16 -54.79 -75.40 -1.61
C GLY A 16 -55.01 -75.87 -3.06
N SER A 17 -54.62 -77.11 -3.38
CA SER A 17 -54.64 -77.68 -4.73
C SER A 17 -55.88 -78.55 -5.05
N ASN A 18 -56.86 -78.60 -4.16
CA ASN A 18 -57.99 -79.53 -4.24
C ASN A 18 -59.28 -78.81 -4.66
N PHE A 19 -60.01 -79.33 -5.65
CA PHE A 19 -61.12 -78.62 -6.29
C PHE A 19 -62.32 -78.36 -5.35
N ASP A 20 -62.54 -79.24 -4.35
CA ASP A 20 -63.59 -79.06 -3.33
C ASP A 20 -63.29 -77.91 -2.36
N ALA A 21 -62.04 -77.43 -2.28
CA ALA A 21 -61.66 -76.29 -1.45
C ALA A 21 -62.06 -74.94 -2.07
N LEU A 22 -62.57 -74.92 -3.32
CA LEU A 22 -63.13 -73.73 -3.95
C LEU A 22 -64.36 -73.18 -3.19
N ALA A 23 -65.09 -74.05 -2.48
CA ALA A 23 -66.19 -73.62 -1.61
C ALA A 23 -65.71 -72.69 -0.47
N LYS A 24 -64.44 -72.78 -0.05
CA LYS A 24 -63.83 -71.88 0.93
C LYS A 24 -63.50 -70.50 0.34
N SER A 25 -63.56 -70.35 -0.99
CA SER A 25 -63.36 -69.06 -1.67
C SER A 25 -64.43 -68.04 -1.27
N ASP A 26 -65.69 -68.47 -1.17
CA ASP A 26 -66.78 -67.59 -0.73
C ASP A 26 -66.57 -67.12 0.73
N ASP A 27 -66.08 -68.00 1.60
CA ASP A 27 -65.73 -67.64 2.98
C ASP A 27 -64.51 -66.72 3.04
N LEU A 28 -63.51 -66.91 2.17
CA LEU A 28 -62.35 -66.02 2.05
C LEU A 28 -62.73 -64.64 1.53
N VAL A 29 -63.62 -64.57 0.54
CA VAL A 29 -64.16 -63.31 0.02
C VAL A 29 -64.96 -62.60 1.12
N LYS A 30 -65.83 -63.31 1.85
CA LYS A 30 -66.54 -62.72 3.00
C LYS A 30 -65.57 -62.25 4.08
N LYS A 31 -64.51 -63.00 4.36
CA LYS A 31 -63.49 -62.63 5.34
C LYS A 31 -62.72 -61.38 4.88
N PHE A 32 -62.28 -61.32 3.63
CA PHE A 32 -61.60 -60.13 3.11
C PHE A 32 -62.53 -58.93 2.99
N GLN A 33 -63.81 -59.15 2.68
CA GLN A 33 -64.82 -58.09 2.69
C GLN A 33 -65.02 -57.58 4.12
N THR A 34 -65.12 -58.47 5.11
CA THR A 34 -65.19 -58.10 6.52
C THR A 34 -63.93 -57.38 6.98
N ASP A 35 -62.75 -57.85 6.59
CA ASP A 35 -61.46 -57.23 6.93
C ASP A 35 -61.34 -55.86 6.26
N LEU A 36 -61.82 -55.70 5.02
CA LEU A 36 -61.88 -54.43 4.30
C LEU A 36 -62.86 -53.46 4.95
N ASP A 37 -64.06 -53.92 5.32
CA ASP A 37 -65.07 -53.13 6.00
C ASP A 37 -64.57 -52.70 7.40
N GLN A 38 -63.88 -53.58 8.12
CA GLN A 38 -63.22 -53.24 9.39
C GLN A 38 -62.07 -52.25 9.21
N LEU A 39 -61.24 -52.39 8.16
CA LEU A 39 -60.18 -51.44 7.87
C LEU A 39 -60.76 -50.08 7.47
N ALA A 40 -61.82 -50.06 6.67
CA ALA A 40 -62.53 -48.86 6.27
C ALA A 40 -63.15 -48.16 7.48
N ALA A 41 -63.78 -48.90 8.38
CA ALA A 41 -64.29 -48.37 9.64
C ALA A 41 -63.17 -47.75 10.51
N ARG A 42 -62.01 -48.44 10.64
CA ARG A 42 -60.85 -47.92 11.39
C ARG A 42 -60.21 -46.66 10.80
N LEU A 43 -60.42 -46.40 9.51
CA LEU A 43 -59.94 -45.22 8.79
C LEU A 43 -60.98 -44.09 8.72
N THR A 44 -62.24 -44.37 9.07
CA THR A 44 -63.35 -43.40 8.99
C THR A 44 -63.47 -42.63 10.31
N LEU A 45 -63.17 -41.33 10.27
CA LEU A 45 -63.04 -40.46 11.46
C LEU A 45 -64.32 -40.32 12.31
N SER A 46 -65.49 -40.62 11.73
CA SER A 46 -66.81 -40.54 12.36
C SER A 46 -67.27 -41.83 13.06
N ASP A 47 -66.53 -42.93 12.93
CA ASP A 47 -66.86 -44.23 13.53
C ASP A 47 -66.26 -44.37 14.96
N GLU A 48 -67.00 -44.99 15.88
CA GLU A 48 -66.54 -45.28 17.26
C GLU A 48 -65.30 -46.19 17.28
N ASN A 49 -65.10 -47.00 16.22
CA ASN A 49 -63.96 -47.92 16.08
C ASN A 49 -62.74 -47.31 15.33
N CYS A 50 -62.73 -46.00 15.06
CA CYS A 50 -61.58 -45.33 14.45
C CYS A 50 -60.31 -45.52 15.30
N ALA A 51 -59.16 -45.77 14.65
CA ALA A 51 -57.90 -45.94 15.36
C ALA A 51 -57.58 -44.69 16.22
N PRO A 52 -57.32 -44.85 17.53
CA PRO A 52 -57.10 -43.72 18.44
C PRO A 52 -55.90 -42.87 18.02
N GLU A 53 -54.91 -43.45 17.34
CA GLU A 53 -53.75 -42.75 16.79
C GLU A 53 -54.14 -41.74 15.69
N LEU A 54 -55.07 -42.12 14.80
CA LEU A 54 -55.57 -41.25 13.73
C LEU A 54 -56.43 -40.12 14.29
N LYS A 55 -57.31 -40.45 15.24
CA LYS A 55 -58.15 -39.45 15.92
C LYS A 55 -57.30 -38.44 16.70
N ASN A 56 -56.30 -38.90 17.44
CA ASN A 56 -55.34 -38.04 18.14
C ASN A 56 -54.50 -37.21 17.16
N ALA A 57 -54.06 -37.77 16.04
CA ALA A 57 -53.28 -37.02 15.04
C ALA A 57 -54.10 -35.91 14.37
N VAL A 58 -55.37 -36.17 14.03
CA VAL A 58 -56.27 -35.15 13.46
C VAL A 58 -56.63 -34.08 14.49
N GLN A 59 -56.94 -34.46 15.73
CA GLN A 59 -57.17 -33.50 16.81
C GLN A 59 -55.92 -32.65 17.07
N SER A 60 -54.73 -33.27 17.12
CA SER A 60 -53.46 -32.56 17.28
C SER A 60 -53.17 -31.62 16.12
N CYS A 61 -53.49 -32.01 14.88
CA CYS A 61 -53.37 -31.13 13.72
C CYS A 61 -54.37 -29.97 13.78
N SER A 62 -55.61 -30.20 14.23
CA SER A 62 -56.60 -29.13 14.38
C SER A 62 -56.18 -28.14 15.46
N TRP A 63 -55.70 -28.63 16.61
CA TRP A 63 -55.15 -27.79 17.67
C TRP A 63 -53.99 -26.94 17.18
N ARG A 64 -53.03 -27.55 16.47
CA ARG A 64 -51.90 -26.82 15.89
C ARG A 64 -52.30 -25.84 14.81
N TYR A 65 -53.32 -26.16 14.02
CA TYR A 65 -53.87 -25.23 13.03
C TYR A 65 -54.46 -24.00 13.73
N THR A 66 -55.23 -24.21 14.80
CA THR A 66 -55.78 -23.11 15.62
C THR A 66 -54.69 -22.29 16.30
N GLU A 67 -53.65 -22.91 16.87
CA GLU A 67 -52.49 -22.19 17.42
C GLU A 67 -51.77 -21.36 16.35
N LEU A 68 -51.67 -21.88 15.12
CA LEU A 68 -51.01 -21.20 14.01
C LEU A 68 -51.84 -20.02 13.48
N GLU A 69 -53.16 -20.18 13.45
CA GLU A 69 -54.12 -19.12 13.10
C GLU A 69 -54.09 -18.00 14.16
N GLU A 70 -54.11 -18.34 15.44
CA GLU A 70 -53.96 -17.37 16.54
C GLU A 70 -52.59 -16.68 16.51
N ALA A 71 -51.52 -17.39 16.16
CA ALA A 71 -50.19 -16.80 15.99
C ALA A 71 -50.13 -15.85 14.77
N ALA A 72 -50.83 -16.17 13.68
CA ALA A 72 -50.92 -15.33 12.49
C ALA A 72 -51.69 -14.03 12.81
N ASP A 73 -52.83 -14.12 13.48
CA ASP A 73 -53.62 -12.97 13.91
C ASP A 73 -52.82 -12.05 14.85
N ASN A 74 -52.07 -12.66 15.79
CA ASN A 74 -51.19 -11.92 16.70
C ASN A 74 -50.05 -11.21 15.96
N LEU A 75 -49.47 -11.83 14.92
CA LEU A 75 -48.44 -11.22 14.08
C LEU A 75 -49.00 -10.04 13.28
N GLU A 76 -50.19 -10.18 12.72
CA GLU A 76 -50.84 -9.11 11.95
C GLU A 76 -51.16 -7.91 12.85
N ALA A 77 -51.72 -8.16 14.04
CA ALA A 77 -51.97 -7.11 15.03
C ALA A 77 -50.67 -6.46 15.55
N PHE A 78 -49.57 -7.22 15.68
CA PHE A 78 -48.27 -6.66 16.03
C PHE A 78 -47.68 -5.80 14.91
N GLN A 79 -47.84 -6.23 13.65
CA GLN A 79 -47.41 -5.49 12.48
C GLN A 79 -48.15 -4.16 12.36
N GLU A 80 -49.47 -4.12 12.57
CA GLU A 80 -50.24 -2.87 12.59
C GLU A 80 -49.73 -1.91 13.68
N LYS A 81 -49.54 -2.40 14.91
CA LYS A 81 -49.01 -1.60 16.02
C LYS A 81 -47.60 -1.07 15.74
N LEU A 82 -46.75 -1.87 15.08
CA LEU A 82 -45.40 -1.47 14.70
C LEU A 82 -45.43 -0.38 13.62
N GLN A 83 -46.30 -0.55 12.61
CA GLN A 83 -46.47 0.41 11.53
C GLN A 83 -46.99 1.76 12.05
N GLU A 84 -47.98 1.75 12.94
CA GLU A 84 -48.50 2.96 13.59
C GLU A 84 -47.40 3.69 14.38
N LYS A 85 -46.55 2.95 15.10
CA LYS A 85 -45.38 3.51 15.80
C LYS A 85 -44.35 4.10 14.85
N ILE A 86 -44.06 3.43 13.73
CA ILE A 86 -43.13 3.93 12.70
C ILE A 86 -43.66 5.23 12.11
N ASP A 87 -44.94 5.27 11.73
CA ASP A 87 -45.55 6.44 11.12
C ASP A 87 -45.63 7.62 12.09
N LYS A 88 -45.92 7.36 13.37
CA LYS A 88 -45.89 8.36 14.45
C LYS A 88 -44.50 8.92 14.75
N HIS A 89 -43.42 8.22 14.36
CA HIS A 89 -42.05 8.69 14.58
C HIS A 89 -41.38 9.18 13.30
N ARG A 90 -42.02 8.95 12.14
CA ARG A 90 -41.55 9.42 10.83
C ARG A 90 -41.54 10.94 10.76
N ASP A 91 -42.58 11.61 11.24
CA ASP A 91 -42.68 13.07 11.26
C ASP A 91 -41.57 13.72 12.10
N VAL A 92 -41.20 13.10 13.23
CA VAL A 92 -40.09 13.53 14.08
C VAL A 92 -38.75 13.29 13.38
N MET A 93 -38.57 12.13 12.74
CA MET A 93 -37.38 11.83 11.94
C MET A 93 -37.20 12.81 10.79
N GLU A 94 -38.24 13.09 10.00
CA GLU A 94 -38.20 14.05 8.89
C GLU A 94 -37.87 15.47 9.36
N ARG A 95 -38.40 15.89 10.52
CA ARG A 95 -38.07 17.19 11.13
C ARG A 95 -36.62 17.28 11.59
N ILE A 96 -36.05 16.19 12.09
CA ILE A 96 -34.68 16.17 12.65
C ILE A 96 -33.63 15.87 11.57
N GLU A 97 -33.98 15.16 10.50
CA GLU A 97 -33.08 14.77 9.41
C GLU A 97 -32.38 15.99 8.80
N GLY A 98 -33.14 17.06 8.51
CA GLY A 98 -32.56 18.32 8.03
C GLY A 98 -31.57 18.96 9.00
N HIS A 99 -31.84 18.85 10.31
CA HIS A 99 -30.95 19.36 11.35
C HIS A 99 -29.68 18.50 11.50
N LEU A 100 -29.81 17.16 11.46
CA LEU A 100 -28.67 16.23 11.50
C LEU A 100 -27.78 16.41 10.28
N ALA A 101 -28.37 16.54 9.09
CA ALA A 101 -27.61 16.84 7.86
C ALA A 101 -26.90 18.19 7.95
N LYS A 102 -27.51 19.20 8.59
CA LYS A 102 -26.87 20.50 8.84
C LYS A 102 -25.74 20.39 9.85
N ILE A 103 -25.90 19.62 10.92
CA ILE A 103 -24.85 19.35 11.92
C ILE A 103 -23.65 18.68 11.23
N GLY A 104 -23.86 17.62 10.46
CA GLY A 104 -22.78 16.95 9.73
C GLY A 104 -22.05 17.88 8.77
N LYS A 105 -22.77 18.78 8.07
CA LYS A 105 -22.14 19.81 7.22
C LYS A 105 -21.28 20.79 8.03
N LEU A 106 -21.76 21.23 9.20
CA LEU A 106 -21.03 22.15 10.06
C LEU A 106 -19.81 21.48 10.71
N GLU A 107 -19.92 20.21 11.09
CA GLU A 107 -18.81 19.39 11.59
C GLU A 107 -17.71 19.25 10.53
N ASN A 108 -18.06 18.89 9.29
CA ASN A 108 -17.11 18.82 8.19
C ASN A 108 -16.42 20.18 7.92
N GLN A 109 -17.16 21.29 7.98
CA GLN A 109 -16.60 22.63 7.82
C GLN A 109 -15.66 22.98 8.97
N LYS A 110 -16.02 22.65 10.20
CA LYS A 110 -15.18 22.86 11.38
C LYS A 110 -13.87 22.09 11.24
N GLU A 111 -13.93 20.81 10.87
CA GLU A 111 -12.74 19.98 10.67
C GLU A 111 -11.83 20.55 9.57
N TYR A 112 -12.41 21.01 8.46
CA TYR A 112 -11.66 21.69 7.39
C TYR A 112 -10.88 22.90 7.92
N PHE A 113 -11.54 23.78 8.69
CA PHE A 113 -10.90 24.97 9.24
C PHE A 113 -9.86 24.64 10.32
N MET A 114 -10.09 23.59 11.12
CA MET A 114 -9.10 23.12 12.09
C MET A 114 -7.81 22.66 11.40
N ILE A 115 -7.91 21.86 10.33
CA ILE A 115 -6.73 21.44 9.57
C ILE A 115 -6.03 22.63 8.91
N MET A 116 -6.80 23.57 8.36
CA MET A 116 -6.25 24.80 7.79
C MET A 116 -5.48 25.62 8.84
N GLN A 117 -6.04 25.74 10.04
CA GLN A 117 -5.39 26.41 11.16
C GLN A 117 -4.12 25.68 11.61
N ASP A 118 -4.12 24.34 11.66
CA ASP A 118 -2.94 23.54 11.99
C ASP A 118 -1.81 23.76 10.99
N ILE A 119 -2.11 23.77 9.69
CA ILE A 119 -1.13 24.06 8.63
C ILE A 119 -0.56 25.47 8.81
N GLN A 120 -1.40 26.47 9.10
CA GLN A 120 -0.97 27.85 9.34
C GLN A 120 -0.09 27.96 10.57
N ASN A 121 -0.46 27.31 11.68
CA ASN A 121 0.31 27.29 12.91
C ASN A 121 1.68 26.67 12.69
N ILE A 122 1.77 25.52 12.00
CA ILE A 122 3.05 24.90 11.64
C ILE A 122 3.89 25.85 10.79
N GLY A 123 3.30 26.52 9.79
CA GLY A 123 4.01 27.49 8.97
C GLY A 123 4.55 28.69 9.77
N GLN A 124 3.79 29.21 10.72
CA GLN A 124 4.23 30.29 11.60
C GLN A 124 5.35 29.82 12.54
N GLU A 125 5.20 28.63 13.13
CA GLU A 125 6.23 28.04 13.98
C GLU A 125 7.53 27.76 13.22
N LEU A 126 7.45 27.28 11.99
CA LEU A 126 8.62 27.10 11.10
C LEU A 126 9.32 28.43 10.81
N THR A 127 8.56 29.53 10.63
CA THR A 127 9.12 30.87 10.43
C THR A 127 9.94 31.34 11.62
N VAL A 128 9.48 31.03 12.83
CA VAL A 128 10.21 31.35 14.06
C VAL A 128 11.40 30.41 14.24
N SER A 129 11.20 29.10 14.04
CA SER A 129 12.21 28.08 14.34
C SER A 129 13.37 28.07 13.36
N VAL A 130 13.14 28.40 12.07
CA VAL A 130 14.20 28.41 11.04
C VAL A 130 15.32 29.41 11.37
N HIS A 131 14.99 30.52 12.04
CA HIS A 131 15.94 31.53 12.54
C HIS A 131 16.44 31.23 13.96
N GLY A 132 15.87 30.23 14.62
CA GLY A 132 16.27 29.79 15.95
C GLY A 132 17.51 28.89 15.93
N LYS A 133 17.89 28.42 17.13
CA LYS A 133 19.02 27.49 17.33
C LYS A 133 18.60 26.02 17.35
N ASP A 134 17.30 25.74 17.33
CA ASP A 134 16.76 24.38 17.46
C ASP A 134 16.31 23.84 16.11
N ASP A 135 17.27 23.27 15.37
CA ASP A 135 17.00 22.63 14.09
C ASP A 135 16.19 21.33 14.24
N ASN A 136 16.28 20.63 15.37
CA ASN A 136 15.47 19.43 15.62
C ASN A 136 13.98 19.78 15.68
N LYS A 137 13.63 20.87 16.36
CA LYS A 137 12.25 21.39 16.35
C LYS A 137 11.81 21.75 14.92
N THR A 138 12.66 22.45 14.17
CA THR A 138 12.36 22.88 12.80
C THR A 138 12.07 21.69 11.89
N ILE A 139 12.92 20.66 11.93
CA ILE A 139 12.73 19.45 11.15
C ILE A 139 11.49 18.67 11.60
N SER A 140 11.23 18.58 12.91
CA SER A 140 10.04 17.91 13.43
C SER A 140 8.74 18.55 12.94
N LEU A 141 8.69 19.89 12.87
CA LEU A 141 7.55 20.63 12.30
C LEU A 141 7.38 20.33 10.80
N TYR A 142 8.48 20.29 10.03
CA TYR A 142 8.43 19.95 8.61
C TYR A 142 7.97 18.52 8.36
N VAL A 143 8.46 17.56 9.17
CA VAL A 143 8.06 16.15 9.14
C VAL A 143 6.58 15.99 9.52
N ALA A 144 6.08 16.76 10.49
CA ALA A 144 4.65 16.76 10.83
C ALA A 144 3.79 17.27 9.65
N LEU A 145 4.31 18.19 8.83
CA LEU A 145 3.63 18.68 7.64
C LEU A 145 3.68 17.69 6.47
N SER A 146 4.86 17.13 6.16
CA SER A 146 5.14 16.47 4.88
C SER A 146 6.02 15.20 4.95
N GLY A 147 6.35 14.74 6.15
CA GLY A 147 7.26 13.62 6.35
C GLY A 147 6.68 12.27 5.92
N SER A 148 7.58 11.34 5.57
CA SER A 148 7.22 9.94 5.23
C SER A 148 6.99 9.07 6.48
N LEU A 149 7.22 9.60 7.67
CA LEU A 149 6.94 8.92 8.93
C LEU A 149 5.44 9.06 9.19
N SER A 150 4.76 7.92 9.38
CA SER A 150 3.31 7.80 9.46
C SER A 150 2.64 8.93 10.26
N ASN A 151 1.58 9.51 9.68
CA ASN A 151 0.67 10.53 10.24
C ASN A 151 1.01 12.01 9.97
N CYS A 152 1.78 12.35 8.94
CA CYS A 152 1.88 13.75 8.53
C CYS A 152 0.56 14.31 7.98
N ILE A 153 0.41 15.64 7.94
CA ILE A 153 -0.82 16.29 7.45
C ILE A 153 -1.11 15.90 6.00
N LEU A 154 -0.10 15.84 5.14
CA LEU A 154 -0.29 15.47 3.74
C LEU A 154 -0.81 14.03 3.57
N ASP A 155 -0.32 13.08 4.36
CA ASP A 155 -0.78 11.69 4.34
C ASP A 155 -2.23 11.58 4.81
N ARG A 156 -2.56 12.26 5.92
CA ARG A 156 -3.93 12.30 6.46
C ARG A 156 -4.91 12.90 5.47
N LEU A 157 -4.48 13.89 4.69
CA LEU A 157 -5.32 14.52 3.67
C LEU A 157 -5.50 13.65 2.42
N ASN A 158 -4.67 12.64 2.16
CA ASN A 158 -4.69 11.91 0.88
C ASN A 158 -6.08 11.29 0.58
N GLY A 159 -6.73 10.71 1.60
CA GLY A 159 -8.07 10.11 1.50
C GLY A 159 -9.25 11.08 1.61
N VAL A 160 -9.01 12.37 1.88
CA VAL A 160 -10.08 13.37 2.11
C VAL A 160 -10.47 14.04 0.80
N ASP A 161 -11.76 14.17 0.50
CA ASP A 161 -12.25 14.90 -0.67
C ASP A 161 -12.23 16.43 -0.43
N ALA A 162 -11.03 16.99 -0.40
CA ALA A 162 -10.79 18.42 -0.18
C ALA A 162 -9.64 18.93 -1.07
N PRO A 163 -9.87 19.15 -2.38
CA PRO A 163 -8.80 19.48 -3.33
C PRO A 163 -8.07 20.78 -3.00
N HIS A 164 -8.79 21.83 -2.58
CA HIS A 164 -8.17 23.11 -2.23
C HIS A 164 -7.31 23.03 -0.96
N LEU A 165 -7.74 22.28 0.06
CA LEU A 165 -6.97 22.05 1.27
C LEU A 165 -5.71 21.23 0.99
N LYS A 166 -5.82 20.19 0.15
CA LYS A 166 -4.68 19.41 -0.35
C LYS A 166 -3.66 20.28 -1.07
N ILE A 167 -4.12 21.14 -1.98
CA ILE A 167 -3.24 22.07 -2.73
C ILE A 167 -2.58 23.05 -1.76
N TYR A 168 -3.34 23.64 -0.83
CA TYR A 168 -2.82 24.56 0.17
C TYR A 168 -1.72 23.92 1.02
N ALA A 169 -1.99 22.74 1.60
CA ALA A 169 -1.02 22.00 2.40
C ALA A 169 0.26 21.68 1.61
N ARG A 170 0.11 21.24 0.35
CA ARG A 170 1.25 20.97 -0.55
C ARG A 170 2.06 22.23 -0.83
N ASN A 171 1.42 23.36 -1.13
CA ASN A 171 2.12 24.62 -1.41
C ASN A 171 2.93 25.09 -0.20
N VAL A 172 2.36 24.98 1.01
CA VAL A 172 3.09 25.30 2.25
C VAL A 172 4.28 24.34 2.44
N ALA A 173 4.09 23.05 2.19
CA ALA A 173 5.16 22.06 2.28
C ALA A 173 6.29 22.32 1.25
N PHE A 174 5.95 22.64 -0.01
CA PHE A 174 6.94 22.99 -1.04
C PHE A 174 7.73 24.25 -0.68
N TYR A 175 7.03 25.28 -0.21
CA TYR A 175 7.68 26.51 0.26
C TYR A 175 8.72 26.22 1.36
N TRP A 176 8.36 25.42 2.36
CA TRP A 176 9.27 25.06 3.43
C TRP A 176 10.37 24.09 3.01
N HIS A 177 10.08 23.17 2.10
CA HIS A 177 11.09 22.28 1.51
C HIS A 177 12.25 23.10 0.95
N ASP A 178 11.97 24.10 0.12
CA ASP A 178 13.01 24.86 -0.59
C ASP A 178 13.88 25.65 0.39
N ILE A 179 13.26 26.31 1.37
CA ILE A 179 13.97 27.07 2.41
C ILE A 179 14.87 26.17 3.25
N LEU A 180 14.34 25.03 3.72
CA LEU A 180 15.07 24.13 4.60
C LEU A 180 16.18 23.40 3.84
N LYS A 181 15.90 22.93 2.62
CA LYS A 181 16.90 22.32 1.74
C LYS A 181 18.04 23.30 1.50
N GLU A 182 17.75 24.55 1.16
CA GLU A 182 18.78 25.57 0.92
C GLU A 182 19.61 25.86 2.19
N LYS A 183 18.95 26.04 3.35
CA LYS A 183 19.62 26.29 4.64
C LYS A 183 20.61 25.17 4.96
N TYR A 184 20.14 23.93 5.03
CA TYR A 184 20.95 22.79 5.46
C TYR A 184 21.99 22.39 4.41
N ALA A 185 21.69 22.55 3.11
CA ALA A 185 22.67 22.33 2.06
C ALA A 185 23.84 23.32 2.15
N LYS A 186 23.58 24.62 2.35
CA LYS A 186 24.63 25.64 2.49
C LYS A 186 25.54 25.37 3.69
N GLU A 187 24.95 24.95 4.81
CA GLU A 187 25.72 24.60 6.00
C GLU A 187 26.55 23.33 5.78
N PHE A 188 25.95 22.30 5.18
CA PHE A 188 26.63 21.04 4.83
C PHE A 188 27.83 21.29 3.91
N GLU A 189 27.64 22.04 2.82
CA GLU A 189 28.71 22.41 1.89
C GLU A 189 29.82 23.23 2.56
N THR A 190 29.47 24.09 3.52
CA THR A 190 30.47 24.86 4.27
C THR A 190 31.37 23.94 5.08
N ILE A 191 30.79 22.94 5.74
CA ILE A 191 31.60 21.96 6.49
C ILE A 191 32.39 21.06 5.53
N LEU A 192 31.81 20.64 4.40
CA LEU A 192 32.55 19.89 3.36
C LEU A 192 33.81 20.64 2.89
N ARG A 193 33.69 21.95 2.66
CA ARG A 193 34.85 22.81 2.32
C ARG A 193 35.88 22.85 3.45
N ASN A 194 35.43 22.99 4.70
CA ASN A 194 36.32 23.02 5.87
C ASN A 194 37.09 21.71 6.05
N ILE A 195 36.45 20.56 5.77
CA ILE A 195 37.11 19.26 5.81
C ILE A 195 37.85 18.93 4.50
N LYS A 196 37.91 19.85 3.54
CA LYS A 196 38.55 19.70 2.23
C LYS A 196 38.02 18.52 1.41
N TRP A 197 36.76 18.15 1.58
CA TRP A 197 36.12 17.11 0.76
C TRP A 197 36.22 17.45 -0.74
N PRO A 198 36.55 16.50 -1.62
CA PRO A 198 36.85 15.07 -1.37
C PRO A 198 38.34 14.73 -1.15
N ASN A 199 39.21 15.73 -1.03
CA ASN A 199 40.66 15.57 -1.00
C ASN A 199 41.19 15.22 0.41
N LEU A 200 40.57 14.24 1.07
CA LEU A 200 40.88 13.89 2.47
C LEU A 200 42.32 13.37 2.66
N ASN A 201 42.90 12.73 1.63
CA ASN A 201 44.20 12.05 1.70
C ASN A 201 45.30 12.69 0.83
N GLN A 202 45.08 13.88 0.27
CA GLN A 202 46.01 14.50 -0.70
C GLN A 202 47.12 15.36 -0.06
N SER A 203 47.13 15.50 1.27
CA SER A 203 48.17 16.26 1.98
C SER A 203 49.13 15.29 2.68
N LEU A 204 50.43 15.62 2.70
CA LEU A 204 51.48 14.84 3.39
C LEU A 204 51.25 14.72 4.90
N GLU A 205 50.35 15.54 5.45
CA GLU A 205 49.78 15.39 6.79
C GLU A 205 48.42 14.70 6.66
N VAL A 206 48.22 13.60 7.38
CA VAL A 206 46.93 12.91 7.48
C VAL A 206 45.89 13.92 7.99
N PHE A 207 45.15 14.53 7.08
CA PHE A 207 44.10 15.48 7.43
C PHE A 207 42.91 14.67 7.95
N ASN A 208 42.88 14.49 9.27
CA ASN A 208 41.73 13.89 9.95
C ASN A 208 40.70 14.99 10.22
N PRO A 209 39.51 14.95 9.59
CA PRO A 209 38.43 15.87 9.95
C PRO A 209 38.15 15.78 11.45
N SER A 210 37.95 16.93 12.11
CA SER A 210 37.52 16.93 13.51
C SER A 210 36.26 16.08 13.69
N LYS A 211 36.22 15.28 14.76
CA LYS A 211 35.03 14.49 15.14
C LYS A 211 33.78 15.35 15.24
N GLU A 212 33.92 16.62 15.64
CA GLU A 212 32.83 17.58 15.71
C GLU A 212 32.26 17.91 14.31
N ASN A 213 33.12 18.16 13.32
CA ASN A 213 32.68 18.41 11.94
C ASN A 213 31.98 17.20 11.34
N LEU A 214 32.50 15.99 11.58
CA LEU A 214 31.87 14.75 11.10
C LEU A 214 30.52 14.49 11.77
N HIS A 215 30.43 14.71 13.08
CA HIS A 215 29.17 14.60 13.80
C HIS A 215 28.13 15.59 13.28
N LYS A 216 28.54 16.85 13.07
CA LYS A 216 27.66 17.89 12.51
C LYS A 216 27.23 17.58 11.07
N LEU A 217 28.12 17.05 10.23
CA LEU A 217 27.77 16.56 8.90
C LEU A 217 26.74 15.43 8.96
N ALA A 218 26.88 14.47 9.89
CA ALA A 218 25.91 13.39 10.05
C ALA A 218 24.53 13.91 10.46
N ILE A 219 24.45 14.90 11.37
CA ILE A 219 23.19 15.55 11.76
C ILE A 219 22.56 16.28 10.56
N LEU A 220 23.34 17.07 9.84
CA LEU A 220 22.84 17.79 8.66
C LEU A 220 22.39 16.83 7.55
N ALA A 221 23.08 15.70 7.37
CA ALA A 221 22.64 14.65 6.46
C ALA A 221 21.29 14.06 6.90
N GLU A 222 21.11 13.77 8.19
CA GLU A 222 19.83 13.31 8.75
C GLU A 222 18.69 14.29 8.43
N TYR A 223 18.93 15.59 8.65
CA TYR A 223 17.96 16.63 8.30
C TYR A 223 17.66 16.65 6.80
N LEU A 224 18.67 16.60 5.94
CA LEU A 224 18.50 16.56 4.49
C LEU A 224 17.80 15.28 3.99
N PHE A 225 17.93 14.15 4.69
CA PHE A 225 17.16 12.94 4.41
C PHE A 225 15.69 13.07 4.80
N LEU A 226 15.38 13.85 5.86
CA LEU A 226 14.03 14.12 6.33
C LEU A 226 13.33 15.22 5.51
N VAL A 227 14.07 16.20 5.00
CA VAL A 227 13.55 17.27 4.11
C VAL A 227 13.39 16.73 2.69
N LYS A 228 12.32 15.95 2.47
CA LYS A 228 11.96 15.41 1.16
C LYS A 228 11.00 16.32 0.42
N VAL A 229 11.07 16.32 -0.91
CA VAL A 229 10.09 16.99 -1.77
C VAL A 229 8.70 16.40 -1.47
N PRO A 230 7.67 17.22 -1.20
CA PRO A 230 6.31 16.71 -0.96
C PRO A 230 5.75 15.96 -2.18
N GLY A 231 5.17 14.77 -1.95
CA GLY A 231 4.49 13.98 -2.99
C GLY A 231 5.25 12.71 -3.40
N ASP A 232 4.92 12.20 -4.59
CA ASP A 232 5.46 10.94 -5.10
C ASP A 232 6.93 11.09 -5.51
N GLN A 233 7.81 10.41 -4.78
CA GLN A 233 9.25 10.40 -5.03
C GLN A 233 9.62 9.72 -6.36
N SER A 234 8.75 8.85 -6.90
CA SER A 234 9.00 8.17 -8.18
C SER A 234 9.13 9.15 -9.34
N LEU A 235 8.45 10.30 -9.23
CA LEU A 235 8.47 11.39 -10.22
C LEU A 235 9.80 12.15 -10.27
N LEU A 236 10.68 11.96 -9.28
CA LEU A 236 12.00 12.60 -9.22
C LEU A 236 13.07 11.86 -10.03
N SER A 237 12.72 10.72 -10.65
CA SER A 237 13.65 9.95 -11.47
C SER A 237 14.16 10.77 -12.66
N VAL A 238 15.47 10.72 -12.88
CA VAL A 238 16.13 11.46 -13.97
C VAL A 238 16.01 10.65 -15.25
N LYS A 239 15.27 11.17 -16.23
CA LYS A 239 15.14 10.57 -17.56
C LYS A 239 16.25 11.11 -18.46
N LEU A 240 17.28 10.30 -18.71
CA LEU A 240 18.38 10.67 -19.62
C LEU A 240 17.99 10.39 -21.08
N THR A 241 17.32 9.26 -21.32
CA THR A 241 16.71 8.91 -22.61
C THR A 241 15.36 8.23 -22.35
N PRO A 242 14.53 7.95 -23.39
CA PRO A 242 13.30 7.18 -23.20
C PRO A 242 13.52 5.79 -22.58
N SER A 243 14.72 5.22 -22.74
CA SER A 243 15.09 3.89 -22.25
C SER A 243 15.99 3.92 -21.01
N ILE A 244 16.60 5.05 -20.68
CA ILE A 244 17.53 5.20 -19.56
C ILE A 244 16.91 6.14 -18.53
N ILE A 245 16.39 5.53 -17.45
CA ILE A 245 15.79 6.22 -16.31
C ILE A 245 16.65 5.94 -15.08
N CYS A 246 17.30 6.97 -14.56
CA CYS A 246 18.12 6.89 -13.36
C CYS A 246 17.26 7.20 -12.12
N PRO A 247 17.30 6.38 -11.06
CA PRO A 247 16.62 6.70 -9.81
C PRO A 247 17.17 8.00 -9.20
N PRO A 248 16.35 8.77 -8.47
CA PRO A 248 16.81 10.00 -7.82
C PRO A 248 17.93 9.73 -6.82
N ILE A 249 18.87 10.67 -6.73
CA ILE A 249 19.96 10.65 -5.75
C ILE A 249 19.51 11.44 -4.52
N THR A 250 19.73 10.91 -3.32
CA THR A 250 19.41 11.65 -2.09
C THR A 250 20.18 12.97 -1.97
N ALA A 251 19.55 13.98 -1.37
CA ALA A 251 20.14 15.32 -1.25
C ALA A 251 21.56 15.33 -0.62
N PRO A 252 21.87 14.55 0.44
CA PRO A 252 23.25 14.46 0.94
C PRO A 252 24.24 13.95 -0.12
N ASN A 253 23.87 12.93 -0.90
CA ASN A 253 24.73 12.41 -1.95
C ASN A 253 24.86 13.38 -3.14
N GLU A 254 23.82 14.12 -3.49
CA GLU A 254 23.92 15.20 -4.50
C GLU A 254 25.02 16.21 -4.12
N LEU A 255 25.06 16.62 -2.85
CA LEU A 255 26.07 17.56 -2.33
C LEU A 255 27.48 16.95 -2.31
N LEU A 256 27.60 15.67 -1.91
CA LEU A 256 28.87 14.95 -1.90
C LEU A 256 29.43 14.74 -3.32
N LEU A 257 28.56 14.57 -4.32
CA LEU A 257 28.91 14.35 -5.73
C LEU A 257 29.27 15.65 -6.47
N LYS A 258 28.78 16.79 -6.01
CA LYS A 258 29.01 18.11 -6.64
C LYS A 258 30.46 18.40 -7.06
N PRO A 259 31.50 18.21 -6.21
CA PRO A 259 32.88 18.43 -6.63
C PRO A 259 33.35 17.48 -7.75
N PHE A 260 32.85 16.25 -7.77
CA PHE A 260 33.18 15.27 -8.82
C PHE A 260 32.50 15.62 -10.14
N ARG A 261 31.22 16.02 -10.11
CA ARG A 261 30.50 16.50 -11.30
C ARG A 261 31.20 17.71 -11.93
N LEU A 262 31.63 18.69 -11.12
CA LEU A 262 32.38 19.85 -11.60
C LEU A 262 33.71 19.46 -12.24
N ARG A 263 34.48 18.57 -11.60
CA ARG A 263 35.75 18.07 -12.15
C ARG A 263 35.53 17.30 -13.44
N PHE A 264 34.52 16.43 -13.47
CA PHE A 264 34.18 15.63 -14.64
C PHE A 264 33.84 16.53 -15.83
N GLN A 265 32.92 17.49 -15.64
CA GLN A 265 32.57 18.46 -16.69
C GLN A 265 33.77 19.29 -17.14
N PHE A 266 34.66 19.68 -16.23
CA PHE A 266 35.86 20.44 -16.60
C PHE A 266 36.83 19.65 -17.49
N HIS A 267 36.96 18.33 -17.29
CA HIS A 267 37.93 17.50 -18.01
C HIS A 267 37.32 16.81 -19.25
N PHE A 268 36.08 16.35 -19.17
CA PHE A 268 35.47 15.47 -20.17
C PHE A 268 34.33 16.15 -20.94
N SER A 269 34.29 17.48 -20.95
CA SER A 269 33.36 18.26 -21.77
C SER A 269 34.07 19.41 -22.49
N GLY A 270 33.41 19.97 -23.50
CA GLY A 270 33.92 21.09 -24.28
C GLY A 270 35.17 20.74 -25.11
N SER A 271 36.06 21.71 -25.31
CA SER A 271 37.21 21.59 -26.22
C SER A 271 38.51 21.11 -25.55
N LYS A 272 38.41 20.41 -24.42
CA LYS A 272 39.58 19.90 -23.70
C LYS A 272 40.21 18.73 -24.44
N GLN A 273 41.53 18.62 -24.39
CA GLN A 273 42.26 17.47 -24.96
C GLN A 273 41.88 16.13 -24.30
N THR A 274 41.35 16.19 -23.08
CA THR A 274 40.85 15.05 -22.31
C THR A 274 39.43 14.61 -22.73
N ASN A 275 38.71 15.41 -23.51
CA ASN A 275 37.39 15.05 -24.05
C ASN A 275 37.58 14.40 -25.43
N ARG A 276 37.72 13.08 -25.45
CA ARG A 276 38.02 12.29 -26.66
C ARG A 276 37.11 11.08 -26.77
N LEU A 277 36.48 10.94 -27.95
CA LEU A 277 35.59 9.81 -28.26
C LEU A 277 36.33 8.47 -28.29
N ASP A 278 37.59 8.48 -28.71
CA ASP A 278 38.44 7.29 -28.82
C ASP A 278 39.15 6.91 -27.51
N LYS A 279 38.91 7.68 -26.44
CA LYS A 279 39.51 7.47 -25.11
C LYS A 279 38.50 7.43 -23.96
N PRO A 280 37.45 6.57 -24.04
CA PRO A 280 36.48 6.45 -22.97
C PRO A 280 37.10 5.92 -21.66
N GLU A 281 38.20 5.17 -21.74
CA GLU A 281 38.91 4.63 -20.58
C GLU A 281 39.38 5.72 -19.60
N TRP A 282 39.58 6.96 -20.07
CA TRP A 282 40.07 8.05 -19.23
C TRP A 282 39.04 8.45 -18.17
N TYR A 283 37.79 8.65 -18.57
CA TYR A 283 36.76 9.04 -17.60
C TYR A 283 36.27 7.83 -16.78
N PHE A 284 36.30 6.61 -17.34
CA PHE A 284 36.02 5.39 -16.58
C PHE A 284 37.06 5.19 -15.46
N THR A 285 38.34 5.26 -15.79
CA THR A 285 39.44 5.16 -14.81
C THR A 285 39.32 6.23 -13.73
N GLN A 286 38.99 7.47 -14.13
CA GLN A 286 38.83 8.57 -13.20
C GLN A 286 37.66 8.34 -12.22
N ILE A 287 36.51 7.87 -12.73
CA ILE A 287 35.35 7.51 -11.90
C ILE A 287 35.71 6.39 -10.92
N LEU A 288 36.41 5.34 -11.37
CA LEU A 288 36.84 4.24 -10.50
C LEU A 288 37.77 4.73 -9.39
N SER A 289 38.74 5.61 -9.70
CA SER A 289 39.62 6.21 -8.70
C SER A 289 38.83 6.97 -7.64
N TRP A 290 37.93 7.86 -8.09
CA TRP A 290 37.07 8.62 -7.18
C TRP A 290 36.19 7.73 -6.31
N ALA A 291 35.60 6.68 -6.89
CA ALA A 291 34.78 5.75 -6.13
C ALA A 291 35.61 5.01 -5.07
N LYS A 292 36.75 4.41 -5.45
CA LYS A 292 37.64 3.66 -4.55
C LYS A 292 38.16 4.52 -3.40
N GLU A 293 38.52 5.77 -3.66
CA GLU A 293 39.08 6.68 -2.65
C GLU A 293 38.04 7.16 -1.64
N ASN A 294 36.76 7.26 -2.02
CA ASN A 294 35.78 8.05 -1.26
C ASN A 294 34.58 7.26 -0.74
N HIS A 295 34.23 6.12 -1.35
CA HIS A 295 32.97 5.42 -1.02
C HIS A 295 32.91 4.96 0.45
N VAL A 296 34.02 4.50 1.03
CA VAL A 296 34.08 4.06 2.44
C VAL A 296 33.74 5.20 3.38
N PHE A 297 34.28 6.41 3.15
CA PHE A 297 33.97 7.59 3.95
C PHE A 297 32.47 7.88 3.93
N VAL A 298 31.84 7.84 2.75
CA VAL A 298 30.40 8.09 2.62
C VAL A 298 29.58 7.09 3.42
N GLY A 299 29.89 5.79 3.28
CA GLY A 299 29.19 4.73 4.00
C GLY A 299 29.34 4.86 5.52
N GLN A 300 30.55 5.11 6.01
CA GLN A 300 30.84 5.18 7.44
C GLN A 300 30.21 6.40 8.13
N ASN A 301 30.10 7.53 7.44
CA ASN A 301 29.66 8.78 8.07
C ASN A 301 28.15 9.06 7.89
N PHE A 302 27.51 8.54 6.85
CA PHE A 302 26.14 8.94 6.49
C PHE A 302 25.10 7.82 6.52
N GLN A 303 25.49 6.54 6.54
CA GLN A 303 24.52 5.44 6.58
C GLN A 303 23.67 5.45 7.86
N ALA A 304 24.27 5.78 9.01
CA ALA A 304 23.55 5.86 10.28
C ALA A 304 22.50 6.99 10.28
N ALA A 305 22.81 8.13 9.66
CA ALA A 305 21.89 9.25 9.51
C ALA A 305 20.69 8.87 8.62
N ALA A 306 20.93 8.14 7.53
CA ALA A 306 19.86 7.61 6.67
C ALA A 306 18.94 6.64 7.43
N LEU A 307 19.51 5.73 8.23
CA LEU A 307 18.73 4.80 9.06
C LEU A 307 17.82 5.53 10.06
N LYS A 308 18.33 6.57 10.74
CA LYS A 308 17.54 7.40 11.65
C LYS A 308 16.41 8.14 10.94
N ALA A 309 16.64 8.56 9.70
CA ALA A 309 15.61 9.16 8.84
C ALA A 309 14.62 8.13 8.26
N GLY A 310 14.67 6.86 8.68
CA GLY A 310 13.77 5.79 8.24
C GLY A 310 14.14 5.17 6.89
N ILE A 311 15.33 5.45 6.34
CA ILE A 311 15.80 4.90 5.08
C ILE A 311 16.58 3.61 5.36
N THR A 312 15.87 2.48 5.41
CA THR A 312 16.42 1.18 5.83
C THR A 312 16.94 0.31 4.70
N SER A 313 16.34 0.41 3.51
CA SER A 313 16.65 -0.43 2.34
C SER A 313 17.71 0.15 1.40
N HIS A 314 18.18 1.38 1.66
CA HIS A 314 19.11 2.05 0.75
C HIS A 314 20.53 2.07 1.31
N ASN A 315 21.47 1.69 0.46
CA ASN A 315 22.90 1.76 0.75
C ASN A 315 23.46 3.10 0.24
N ILE A 316 23.73 4.04 1.15
CA ILE A 316 24.15 5.41 0.82
C ILE A 316 25.52 5.41 0.12
N ARG A 317 26.40 4.48 0.48
CA ARG A 317 27.68 4.27 -0.21
C ARG A 317 27.48 3.85 -1.67
N LEU A 318 26.61 2.87 -1.93
CA LEU A 318 26.35 2.41 -3.30
C LEU A 318 25.59 3.45 -4.12
N GLU A 319 24.71 4.24 -3.50
CA GLU A 319 24.08 5.38 -4.17
C GLU A 319 25.11 6.45 -4.58
N PHE A 320 26.11 6.74 -3.74
CA PHE A 320 27.21 7.63 -4.12
C PHE A 320 27.98 7.08 -5.34
N VAL A 321 28.31 5.79 -5.35
CA VAL A 321 28.96 5.14 -6.51
C VAL A 321 28.06 5.23 -7.75
N ARG A 322 26.75 4.98 -7.62
CA ARG A 322 25.76 5.15 -8.70
C ARG A 322 25.82 6.56 -9.28
N GLY A 323 25.90 7.58 -8.43
CA GLY A 323 25.99 8.97 -8.86
C GLY A 323 27.26 9.30 -9.64
N LEU A 324 28.40 8.66 -9.33
CA LEU A 324 29.61 8.76 -10.13
C LEU A 324 29.47 8.03 -11.48
N VAL A 325 28.88 6.83 -11.48
CA VAL A 325 28.59 6.07 -12.70
C VAL A 325 27.64 6.85 -13.62
N GLN A 326 26.66 7.55 -13.05
CA GLN A 326 25.74 8.38 -13.81
C GLN A 326 26.46 9.47 -14.63
N LEU A 327 27.62 9.97 -14.21
CA LEU A 327 28.43 10.90 -15.01
C LEU A 327 28.90 10.26 -16.33
N ALA A 328 29.31 8.99 -16.29
CA ALA A 328 29.67 8.24 -17.50
C ALA A 328 28.45 7.99 -18.38
N ILE A 329 27.29 7.64 -17.79
CA ILE A 329 26.06 7.43 -18.56
C ILE A 329 25.64 8.72 -19.28
N GLU A 330 25.60 9.84 -18.56
CA GLU A 330 25.29 11.16 -19.13
C GLU A 330 26.26 11.51 -20.29
N LYS A 331 27.56 11.28 -20.09
CA LYS A 331 28.56 11.51 -21.14
C LYS A 331 28.37 10.61 -22.36
N LEU A 332 28.09 9.32 -22.14
CA LEU A 332 27.84 8.39 -23.22
C LEU A 332 26.58 8.75 -24.00
N VAL A 333 25.52 9.20 -23.33
CA VAL A 333 24.31 9.67 -24.02
C VAL A 333 24.61 10.83 -24.97
N GLU A 334 25.54 11.72 -24.62
CA GLU A 334 25.99 12.81 -25.51
C GLU A 334 26.82 12.31 -26.70
N ASP A 335 27.68 11.32 -26.49
CA ASP A 335 28.69 10.89 -27.46
C ASP A 335 28.26 9.72 -28.35
N ILE A 336 27.25 8.93 -27.93
CA ILE A 336 26.97 7.61 -28.52
C ILE A 336 26.63 7.70 -30.01
N ASP A 337 25.93 8.75 -30.45
CA ASP A 337 25.55 8.91 -31.85
C ASP A 337 26.77 9.08 -32.77
N ALA A 338 27.81 9.77 -32.29
CA ALA A 338 29.07 9.96 -33.01
C ALA A 338 29.93 8.69 -32.97
N ILE A 339 30.01 8.04 -31.80
CA ILE A 339 30.75 6.78 -31.62
C ILE A 339 30.20 5.68 -32.54
N CYS A 340 28.88 5.57 -32.67
CA CYS A 340 28.22 4.58 -33.52
C CYS A 340 28.47 4.76 -35.02
N GLN A 341 29.01 5.88 -35.48
CA GLN A 341 29.36 6.07 -36.90
C GLN A 341 30.64 5.30 -37.29
N GLU A 342 31.48 4.93 -36.32
CA GLU A 342 32.74 4.25 -36.55
C GLU A 342 32.80 2.93 -35.76
N GLU A 343 32.77 1.80 -36.47
CA GLU A 343 32.73 0.45 -35.87
C GLU A 343 33.89 0.22 -34.88
N ALA A 344 35.08 0.74 -35.18
CA ALA A 344 36.25 0.62 -34.31
C ALA A 344 36.07 1.37 -32.98
N LEU A 345 35.43 2.55 -32.99
CA LEU A 345 35.15 3.31 -31.75
C LEU A 345 34.11 2.60 -30.90
N LEU A 346 33.06 2.07 -31.53
CA LEU A 346 32.01 1.32 -30.83
C LEU A 346 32.57 0.03 -30.20
N ALA A 347 33.38 -0.74 -30.94
CA ALA A 347 34.00 -1.96 -30.42
C ALA A 347 34.91 -1.65 -29.21
N HIS A 348 35.77 -0.63 -29.33
CA HIS A 348 36.62 -0.18 -28.23
C HIS A 348 35.80 0.26 -27.01
N LEU A 349 34.73 1.04 -27.21
CA LEU A 349 33.85 1.46 -26.13
C LEU A 349 33.22 0.27 -25.40
N ILE A 350 32.75 -0.75 -26.13
CA ILE A 350 32.13 -1.95 -25.52
C ILE A 350 33.14 -2.65 -24.61
N ASP A 351 34.37 -2.87 -25.06
CA ASP A 351 35.42 -3.51 -24.27
C ASP A 351 35.71 -2.71 -22.99
N GLU A 352 35.83 -1.38 -23.09
CA GLU A 352 36.09 -0.50 -21.96
C GLU A 352 34.91 -0.44 -20.97
N VAL A 353 33.67 -0.45 -21.46
CA VAL A 353 32.46 -0.52 -20.59
C VAL A 353 32.41 -1.84 -19.83
N LEU A 354 32.71 -2.96 -20.48
CA LEU A 354 32.73 -4.28 -19.83
C LEU A 354 33.82 -4.35 -18.75
N ALA A 355 35.01 -3.81 -19.03
CA ALA A 355 36.09 -3.72 -18.05
C ALA A 355 35.69 -2.81 -16.86
N PHE A 356 35.08 -1.65 -17.14
CA PHE A 356 34.59 -0.74 -16.12
C PHE A 356 33.52 -1.38 -15.23
N GLU A 357 32.55 -2.09 -15.82
CA GLU A 357 31.50 -2.82 -15.10
C GLU A 357 32.08 -3.92 -14.21
N GLN A 358 33.03 -4.70 -14.74
CA GLN A 358 33.69 -5.76 -13.98
C GLN A 358 34.43 -5.19 -12.77
N GLU A 359 35.14 -4.08 -12.93
CA GLU A 359 35.86 -3.43 -11.84
C GLU A 359 34.91 -2.83 -10.79
N LEU A 360 33.79 -2.24 -11.20
CA LEU A 360 32.72 -1.79 -10.29
C LEU A 360 32.19 -2.94 -9.42
N LYS A 361 31.95 -4.11 -10.02
CA LYS A 361 31.46 -5.30 -9.32
C LYS A 361 32.49 -5.85 -8.34
N LEU A 362 33.72 -6.07 -8.80
CA LEU A 362 34.77 -6.72 -8.01
C LEU A 362 35.31 -5.83 -6.89
N SER A 363 35.57 -4.55 -7.17
CA SER A 363 36.27 -3.66 -6.23
C SER A 363 35.33 -2.86 -5.34
N LEU A 364 34.11 -2.55 -5.81
CA LEU A 364 33.18 -1.67 -5.08
C LEU A 364 31.91 -2.37 -4.60
N GLY A 365 31.68 -3.62 -5.04
CA GLY A 365 30.46 -4.37 -4.76
C GLY A 365 29.21 -3.67 -5.33
N TYR A 366 29.38 -2.97 -6.45
CA TYR A 366 28.31 -2.29 -7.15
C TYR A 366 27.58 -3.31 -8.07
N PRO A 367 26.25 -3.48 -7.93
CA PRO A 367 25.51 -4.57 -8.56
C PRO A 367 25.41 -4.44 -10.08
#